data_AF-A0A951I4W6-F1
#
_entry.id   AF-A0A951I4W6-F1
#
_cell.length_a   1.000
_cell.length_b   1.000
_cell.length_c   1.000
_cell.angle_alpha   90.00
_cell.angle_beta   90.00
_cell.angle_gamma   90.00
#
_symmetry.space_group_name_H-M   'P 1'
#
loop_
_entity.id
_entity.type
_entity.pdbx_description
1 polymer ?
#
loop_
_entity_poly.entity_id
_entity_poly.type
_entity_poly.pdbx_seq_one_letter_code
_entity_poly.pdbx_strand_id
1 'polypeptide(L)'
;MKKITVILLGILIAGSVYAQSGSPKQLQANARTLMQQGDFDNAVKALESARQQDPNSLELLRDLAYANFLKRDFARSIEIGKMMIDRPDADEQSYQVLGMAYKGIASYKEAGKLYRAALKKFPNSGVIYNEYAEMSAMDKDMDQAISLWEKGIEMDASYSSNYYNAAMYYARNQNWIRAILYGEVFLNLESYTGRTAEVKPVLYNAYKNLLAPGMLSALQNAKSSTVFEKDVLASFAKAAASTKEITSVESLTALRTQFLQDWAQEKQKKYPFRLFEHQQSLLKDGLFEAYNYWLFSPAVNADNLKNWENSHPKEAAGFKKFQDSRVFRVPAGQYYFAS
;
A
#
# COMPACT_ATOMS: atom_id res chain seq x y z
N MET A 1 25.53 -19.18 -89.79
CA MET A 1 24.91 -18.37 -88.72
C MET A 1 25.17 -19.07 -87.39
N LYS A 2 26.01 -18.50 -86.52
CA LYS A 2 26.49 -19.12 -85.28
C LYS A 2 25.40 -19.04 -84.20
N LYS A 3 25.07 -20.17 -83.55
CA LYS A 3 24.15 -20.22 -82.41
C LYS A 3 24.93 -19.82 -81.14
N ILE A 4 24.50 -18.74 -80.49
CA ILE A 4 25.04 -18.27 -79.21
C ILE A 4 24.27 -18.98 -78.10
N THR A 5 24.95 -19.86 -77.37
CA THR A 5 24.42 -20.46 -76.14
C THR A 5 24.68 -19.49 -74.99
N VAL A 6 23.63 -18.89 -74.45
CA VAL A 6 23.72 -18.07 -73.23
C VAL A 6 23.49 -18.99 -72.03
N ILE A 7 24.53 -19.19 -71.23
CA ILE A 7 24.45 -19.89 -69.95
C ILE A 7 24.13 -18.83 -68.89
N LEU A 8 22.91 -18.88 -68.34
CA LEU A 8 22.51 -18.09 -67.17
C LEU A 8 22.94 -18.84 -65.90
N LEU A 9 24.00 -18.35 -65.25
CA LEU A 9 24.42 -18.81 -63.93
C LEU A 9 23.54 -18.12 -62.87
N GLY A 10 22.65 -18.88 -62.23
CA GLY A 10 21.88 -18.41 -61.08
C GLY A 10 22.75 -18.39 -59.83
N ILE A 11 23.04 -17.20 -59.29
CA ILE A 11 23.61 -17.05 -57.95
C ILE A 11 22.44 -17.01 -56.96
N LEU A 12 22.17 -18.15 -56.32
CA LEU A 12 21.30 -18.22 -55.14
C LEU A 12 22.11 -17.74 -53.92
N ILE A 13 21.96 -16.47 -53.58
CA ILE A 13 22.40 -15.96 -52.27
C ILE A 13 21.38 -16.47 -51.25
N ALA A 14 21.73 -17.56 -50.55
CA ALA A 14 21.04 -17.96 -49.34
C ALA A 14 21.35 -16.94 -48.24
N GLY A 15 20.66 -15.81 -48.26
CA GLY A 15 20.63 -14.88 -47.14
C GLY A 15 20.00 -15.60 -45.96
N SER A 16 20.84 -16.00 -45.00
CA SER A 16 20.36 -16.43 -43.69
C SER A 16 19.69 -15.21 -43.08
N VAL A 17 18.35 -15.15 -43.15
CA VAL A 17 17.57 -14.20 -42.37
C VAL A 17 17.72 -14.67 -40.93
N TYR A 18 18.78 -14.21 -40.25
CA TYR A 18 18.76 -14.12 -38.81
C TYR A 18 17.61 -13.16 -38.49
N ALA A 19 16.43 -13.71 -38.18
CA ALA A 19 15.42 -12.97 -37.46
C ALA A 19 16.17 -12.38 -36.26
N GLN A 20 16.29 -11.04 -36.19
CA GLN A 20 16.92 -10.37 -35.08
C GLN A 20 16.12 -10.73 -33.82
N SER A 21 16.51 -11.80 -33.14
CA SER A 21 16.08 -12.05 -31.77
C SER A 21 16.51 -10.83 -30.99
N GLY A 22 15.55 -10.08 -30.44
CA GLY A 22 15.86 -8.89 -29.66
C GLY A 22 16.86 -9.21 -28.56
N SER A 23 17.65 -8.22 -28.15
CA SER A 23 18.50 -8.33 -26.97
C SER A 23 17.69 -8.76 -25.73
N PRO A 24 18.31 -9.31 -24.67
CA PRO A 24 17.58 -9.76 -23.48
C PRO A 24 16.68 -8.68 -22.89
N LYS A 25 17.17 -7.42 -22.87
CA LYS A 25 16.42 -6.25 -22.40
C LYS A 25 15.20 -5.94 -23.27
N GLN A 26 15.33 -6.05 -24.60
CA GLN A 26 14.20 -5.82 -25.52
C GLN A 26 13.15 -6.92 -25.38
N LEU A 27 13.58 -8.18 -25.26
CA LEU A 27 12.69 -9.31 -25.04
C LEU A 27 11.96 -9.20 -23.70
N GLN A 28 12.66 -8.79 -22.64
CA GLN A 28 12.07 -8.54 -21.33
C GLN A 28 11.05 -7.39 -21.36
N ALA A 29 11.40 -6.25 -21.99
CA ALA A 29 10.47 -5.14 -22.13
C ALA A 29 9.22 -5.53 -22.93
N ASN A 30 9.39 -6.29 -24.02
CA ASN A 30 8.28 -6.84 -24.79
C ASN A 30 7.41 -7.77 -23.94
N ALA A 31 8.03 -8.66 -23.14
CA ALA A 31 7.30 -9.54 -22.24
C ALA A 31 6.49 -8.78 -21.18
N ARG A 32 7.03 -7.68 -20.63
CA ARG A 32 6.30 -6.80 -19.70
C ARG A 32 5.07 -6.18 -20.36
N THR A 33 5.18 -5.74 -21.61
CA THR A 33 4.03 -5.27 -22.40
C THR A 33 3.00 -6.39 -22.62
N LEU A 34 3.45 -7.59 -23.00
CA LEU A 34 2.57 -8.75 -23.21
C LEU A 34 1.85 -9.15 -21.91
N MET A 35 2.53 -9.12 -20.75
CA MET A 35 1.89 -9.33 -19.45
C MET A 35 0.80 -8.29 -19.16
N GLN A 36 1.04 -7.02 -19.46
CA GLN A 36 0.02 -5.96 -19.30
C GLN A 36 -1.19 -6.17 -20.22
N GLN A 37 -0.98 -6.76 -21.41
CA GLN A 37 -2.03 -7.10 -22.36
C GLN A 37 -2.77 -8.41 -22.01
N GLY A 38 -2.30 -9.15 -21.01
CA GLY A 38 -2.86 -10.46 -20.64
C GLY A 38 -2.36 -11.63 -21.50
N ASP A 39 -1.43 -11.40 -22.43
CA ASP A 39 -0.83 -12.44 -23.26
C ASP A 39 0.34 -13.12 -22.53
N PHE A 40 -0.01 -13.87 -21.49
CA PHE A 40 0.98 -14.50 -20.61
C PHE A 40 1.78 -15.60 -21.31
N ASP A 41 1.20 -16.28 -22.30
CA ASP A 41 1.89 -17.32 -23.05
C ASP A 41 3.05 -16.76 -23.88
N ASN A 42 2.83 -15.67 -24.62
CA ASN A 42 3.89 -15.05 -25.40
C ASN A 42 4.88 -14.28 -24.49
N ALA A 43 4.42 -13.73 -23.36
CA ALA A 43 5.31 -13.15 -22.36
C ALA A 43 6.32 -14.17 -21.82
N VAL A 44 5.85 -15.37 -21.44
CA VAL A 44 6.73 -16.46 -20.97
C VAL A 44 7.72 -16.89 -22.06
N LYS A 45 7.28 -17.03 -23.32
CA LYS A 45 8.19 -17.37 -24.44
C LYS A 45 9.30 -16.32 -24.62
N ALA A 46 8.93 -15.03 -24.58
CA ALA A 46 9.89 -13.94 -24.71
C ALA A 46 10.89 -13.94 -23.54
N LEU A 47 10.42 -14.18 -22.30
CA LEU A 47 11.28 -14.24 -21.11
C LEU A 47 12.20 -15.47 -21.11
N GLU A 48 11.74 -16.63 -21.55
CA GLU A 48 12.61 -17.81 -21.72
C GLU A 48 13.68 -17.56 -22.79
N SER A 49 13.33 -16.89 -23.90
CA SER A 49 14.32 -16.49 -24.91
C SER A 49 15.33 -15.47 -24.37
N ALA A 50 14.89 -14.51 -23.55
CA ALA A 50 15.78 -13.57 -22.87
C ALA A 50 16.71 -14.29 -21.89
N ARG A 51 16.18 -15.23 -21.12
CA ARG A 51 16.94 -16.02 -20.14
C ARG A 51 17.97 -16.93 -20.78
N GLN A 52 17.71 -17.46 -21.98
CA GLN A 52 18.72 -18.23 -22.73
C GLN A 52 19.95 -17.39 -23.07
N GLN A 53 19.77 -16.09 -23.30
CA GLN A 53 20.85 -15.15 -23.63
C GLN A 53 21.52 -14.57 -22.38
N ASP A 54 20.78 -14.43 -21.27
CA ASP A 54 21.29 -13.96 -19.98
C ASP A 54 20.76 -14.83 -18.82
N PRO A 55 21.35 -16.03 -18.60
CA PRO A 55 20.82 -17.02 -17.66
C PRO A 55 20.97 -16.64 -16.19
N ASN A 56 21.83 -15.65 -15.88
CA ASN A 56 22.14 -15.27 -14.51
C ASN A 56 21.37 -14.03 -14.03
N SER A 57 20.58 -13.38 -14.88
CA SER A 57 19.80 -12.19 -14.50
C SER A 57 18.69 -12.52 -13.51
N LEU A 58 18.80 -11.98 -12.29
CA LEU A 58 17.74 -12.07 -11.28
C LEU A 58 16.46 -11.34 -11.73
N GLU A 59 16.59 -10.26 -12.49
CA GLU A 59 15.44 -9.51 -13.02
C GLU A 59 14.63 -10.36 -13.99
N LEU A 60 15.30 -11.11 -14.88
CA LEU A 60 14.62 -12.04 -15.80
C LEU A 60 13.96 -13.19 -15.06
N LEU A 61 14.59 -13.74 -14.02
CA LEU A 61 14.00 -14.79 -13.20
C LEU A 61 12.74 -14.30 -12.47
N ARG A 62 12.76 -13.08 -11.92
CA ARG A 62 11.58 -12.47 -11.28
C ARG A 62 10.44 -12.28 -12.28
N ASP A 63 10.70 -11.66 -13.42
CA ASP A 63 9.67 -11.45 -14.45
C ASP A 63 9.12 -12.78 -14.98
N LEU A 64 9.97 -13.79 -15.18
CA LEU A 64 9.55 -15.10 -15.66
C LEU A 64 8.70 -15.85 -14.63
N ALA A 65 9.11 -15.83 -13.35
CA ALA A 65 8.31 -16.42 -12.29
C ALA A 65 6.96 -15.71 -12.13
N TYR A 66 6.94 -14.38 -12.26
CA TYR A 66 5.71 -13.58 -12.21
C TYR A 66 4.80 -13.84 -13.41
N ALA A 67 5.35 -13.92 -14.63
CA ALA A 67 4.59 -14.27 -15.83
C ALA A 67 3.93 -15.65 -15.73
N ASN A 68 4.65 -16.65 -15.19
CA ASN A 68 4.09 -17.98 -14.93
C ASN A 68 3.00 -17.95 -13.83
N PHE A 69 3.17 -17.13 -12.79
CA PHE A 69 2.11 -16.90 -11.80
C PHE A 69 0.84 -16.31 -12.44
N LEU A 70 0.97 -15.28 -13.29
CA LEU A 70 -0.16 -14.66 -13.99
C LEU A 70 -0.86 -15.65 -14.93
N LYS A 71 -0.08 -16.52 -15.60
CA LYS A 71 -0.57 -17.65 -16.40
C LYS A 71 -1.27 -18.75 -15.57
N ARG A 72 -1.18 -18.68 -14.24
CA ARG A 72 -1.62 -19.72 -13.27
C ARG A 72 -0.83 -21.03 -13.38
N ASP A 73 0.36 -20.99 -13.98
CA ASP A 73 1.34 -22.08 -13.91
C ASP A 73 2.15 -21.92 -12.61
N PHE A 74 1.50 -22.20 -11.48
CA PHE A 74 2.10 -22.06 -10.16
C PHE A 74 3.28 -23.01 -9.95
N ALA A 75 3.25 -24.20 -10.56
CA ALA A 75 4.34 -25.17 -10.45
C ALA A 75 5.63 -24.60 -11.05
N ARG A 76 5.55 -24.06 -12.27
CA ARG A 76 6.71 -23.43 -12.91
C ARG A 76 7.15 -22.15 -12.19
N SER A 77 6.20 -21.34 -11.73
CA SER A 77 6.49 -20.15 -10.93
C SER A 77 7.26 -20.48 -9.64
N ILE A 78 6.86 -21.54 -8.92
CA ILE A 78 7.55 -22.01 -7.72
C ILE A 78 8.95 -22.54 -8.04
N GLU A 79 9.11 -23.32 -9.11
CA GLU A 79 10.40 -23.85 -9.54
C GLU A 79 11.40 -22.71 -9.79
N ILE A 80 11.01 -21.72 -10.58
CA ILE A 80 11.85 -20.55 -10.89
C ILE A 80 12.08 -19.71 -9.63
N GLY A 81 11.04 -19.50 -8.81
CA GLY A 81 11.12 -18.73 -7.57
C GLY A 81 12.15 -19.28 -6.59
N LYS A 82 12.24 -20.61 -6.45
CA LYS A 82 13.24 -21.26 -5.60
C LYS A 82 14.68 -21.03 -6.07
N MET A 83 14.90 -20.82 -7.36
CA MET A 83 16.24 -20.48 -7.88
C MET A 83 16.72 -19.10 -7.43
N MET A 84 15.82 -18.23 -6.95
CA MET A 84 16.15 -16.86 -6.59
C MET A 84 16.57 -16.70 -5.13
N ILE A 85 15.87 -17.35 -4.19
CA ILE A 85 15.94 -17.03 -2.76
C ILE A 85 17.29 -17.36 -2.09
N ASP A 86 18.05 -18.29 -2.65
CA ASP A 86 19.38 -18.68 -2.16
C ASP A 86 20.51 -17.84 -2.78
N ARG A 87 20.19 -16.93 -3.72
CA ARG A 87 21.19 -16.10 -4.35
C ARG A 87 21.68 -14.97 -3.43
N PRO A 88 22.95 -14.52 -3.57
CA PRO A 88 23.47 -13.38 -2.82
C PRO A 88 22.77 -12.04 -3.16
N ASP A 89 22.28 -11.91 -4.38
CA ASP A 89 21.59 -10.70 -4.88
C ASP A 89 20.06 -10.77 -4.70
N ALA A 90 19.53 -11.81 -4.04
CA ALA A 90 18.10 -11.92 -3.77
C ALA A 90 17.61 -10.71 -2.96
N ASP A 91 16.52 -10.11 -3.42
CA ASP A 91 15.85 -8.95 -2.83
C ASP A 91 14.44 -9.31 -2.33
N GLU A 92 13.71 -8.36 -1.74
CA GLU A 92 12.35 -8.59 -1.23
C GLU A 92 11.41 -9.12 -2.33
N GLN A 93 11.53 -8.60 -3.55
CA GLN A 93 10.69 -9.01 -4.69
C GLN A 93 10.89 -10.49 -5.06
N SER A 94 12.11 -11.00 -4.90
CA SER A 94 12.42 -12.42 -5.10
C SER A 94 11.58 -13.32 -4.17
N TYR A 95 11.38 -12.90 -2.92
CA TYR A 95 10.52 -13.61 -1.96
C TYR A 95 9.03 -13.36 -2.23
N GLN A 96 8.65 -12.15 -2.65
CA GLN A 96 7.26 -11.83 -2.99
C GLN A 96 6.73 -12.73 -4.09
N VAL A 97 7.45 -12.86 -5.22
CA VAL A 97 6.97 -13.64 -6.37
C VAL A 97 6.80 -15.13 -6.01
N LEU A 98 7.75 -15.72 -5.28
CA LEU A 98 7.60 -17.09 -4.79
C LEU A 98 6.46 -17.23 -3.77
N GLY A 99 6.31 -16.24 -2.89
CA GLY A 99 5.21 -16.18 -1.92
C GLY A 99 3.84 -16.08 -2.58
N MET A 100 3.70 -15.31 -3.65
CA MET A 100 2.49 -15.21 -4.47
C MET A 100 2.11 -16.58 -5.04
N ALA A 101 3.08 -17.33 -5.58
CA ALA A 101 2.83 -18.66 -6.11
C ALA A 101 2.40 -19.66 -5.01
N TYR A 102 3.02 -19.62 -3.83
CA TYR A 102 2.58 -20.44 -2.69
C TYR A 102 1.18 -20.06 -2.19
N LYS A 103 0.86 -18.76 -2.09
CA LYS A 103 -0.49 -18.27 -1.78
C LYS A 103 -1.51 -18.77 -2.81
N GLY A 104 -1.16 -18.74 -4.11
CA GLY A 104 -2.00 -19.18 -5.21
C GLY A 104 -2.42 -20.66 -5.17
N ILE A 105 -1.63 -21.50 -4.51
CA ILE A 105 -1.93 -22.93 -4.29
C ILE A 105 -2.30 -23.26 -2.82
N ALA A 106 -2.56 -22.24 -2.00
CA ALA A 106 -2.86 -22.37 -0.57
C ALA A 106 -1.78 -23.15 0.25
N SER A 107 -0.52 -23.09 -0.18
CA SER A 107 0.62 -23.72 0.52
C SER A 107 1.13 -22.79 1.62
N TYR A 108 0.26 -22.46 2.57
CA TYR A 108 0.51 -21.43 3.60
C TYR A 108 1.69 -21.78 4.52
N LYS A 109 1.90 -23.07 4.81
CA LYS A 109 3.04 -23.54 5.61
C LYS A 109 4.39 -23.22 4.95
N GLU A 110 4.49 -23.44 3.65
CA GLU A 110 5.68 -23.15 2.83
C GLU A 110 5.88 -21.64 2.69
N ALA A 111 4.81 -20.88 2.43
CA ALA A 111 4.86 -19.42 2.41
C ALA A 111 5.32 -18.84 3.75
N GLY A 112 4.83 -19.35 4.88
CA GLY A 112 5.27 -18.92 6.20
C GLY A 112 6.76 -19.21 6.46
N LYS A 113 7.28 -20.36 6.01
CA LYS A 113 8.73 -20.64 6.06
C LYS A 113 9.52 -19.65 5.20
N LEU A 114 9.03 -19.37 4.00
CA LEU A 114 9.62 -18.41 3.07
C LEU A 114 9.72 -17.02 3.69
N TYR A 115 8.62 -16.47 4.18
CA TYR A 115 8.62 -15.12 4.75
C TYR A 115 9.42 -15.02 6.05
N ARG A 116 9.44 -16.06 6.89
CA ARG A 116 10.37 -16.10 8.04
C ARG A 116 11.83 -16.11 7.61
N ALA A 117 12.18 -16.76 6.51
CA ALA A 117 13.54 -16.70 5.95
C ALA A 117 13.84 -15.31 5.37
N ALA A 118 12.87 -14.70 4.67
CA ALA A 118 12.98 -13.34 4.16
C ALA A 118 13.25 -12.34 5.29
N LEU A 119 12.49 -12.40 6.40
CA LEU A 119 12.67 -11.50 7.55
C LEU A 119 13.99 -11.69 8.30
N LYS A 120 14.68 -12.83 8.14
CA LYS A 120 16.06 -12.98 8.65
C LYS A 120 17.05 -12.16 7.82
N LYS A 121 16.82 -12.01 6.51
CA LYS A 121 17.66 -11.20 5.62
C LYS A 121 17.25 -9.72 5.62
N PHE A 122 15.94 -9.45 5.73
CA PHE A 122 15.35 -8.12 5.67
C PHE A 122 14.48 -7.86 6.92
N PRO A 123 15.09 -7.75 8.12
CA PRO A 123 14.34 -7.61 9.36
C PRO A 123 13.50 -6.33 9.43
N ASN A 124 13.83 -5.31 8.65
CA ASN A 124 13.15 -4.02 8.66
C ASN A 124 12.21 -3.85 7.44
N SER A 125 11.88 -4.92 6.73
CA SER A 125 11.13 -4.82 5.47
C SER A 125 9.62 -4.79 5.70
N GLY A 126 9.02 -3.60 5.60
CA GLY A 126 7.57 -3.42 5.70
C GLY A 126 6.80 -4.25 4.67
N VAL A 127 7.35 -4.40 3.46
CA VAL A 127 6.75 -5.22 2.40
C VAL A 127 6.71 -6.70 2.76
N ILE A 128 7.78 -7.27 3.31
CA ILE A 128 7.78 -8.68 3.70
C ILE A 128 6.84 -8.94 4.88
N TYR A 129 6.75 -8.02 5.84
CA TYR A 129 5.75 -8.11 6.91
C TYR A 129 4.32 -8.10 6.35
N ASN A 130 4.01 -7.20 5.42
CA ASN A 130 2.69 -7.14 4.78
C ASN A 130 2.35 -8.44 4.05
N GLU A 131 3.29 -8.96 3.27
CA GLU A 131 3.11 -10.17 2.48
C GLU A 131 2.89 -11.40 3.35
N TYR A 132 3.60 -11.48 4.48
CA TYR A 132 3.40 -12.51 5.48
C TYR A 132 2.02 -12.34 6.15
N ALA A 133 1.66 -11.14 6.56
CA ALA A 133 0.36 -10.86 7.18
C ALA A 133 -0.82 -11.21 6.26
N GLU A 134 -0.76 -10.83 4.98
CA GLU A 134 -1.77 -11.19 3.98
C GLU A 134 -1.88 -12.71 3.80
N MET A 135 -0.75 -13.41 3.82
CA MET A 135 -0.73 -14.87 3.78
C MET A 135 -1.42 -15.48 5.00
N SER A 136 -1.10 -15.00 6.21
CA SER A 136 -1.76 -15.44 7.45
C SER A 136 -3.25 -15.15 7.44
N ALA A 137 -3.67 -14.00 6.92
CA ALA A 137 -5.09 -13.67 6.75
C ALA A 137 -5.80 -14.62 5.77
N MET A 138 -5.14 -15.04 4.68
CA MET A 138 -5.66 -16.07 3.76
C MET A 138 -5.74 -17.46 4.42
N ASP A 139 -4.82 -17.78 5.33
CA ASP A 139 -4.86 -18.98 6.19
C ASP A 139 -5.84 -18.84 7.37
N LYS A 140 -6.65 -17.77 7.38
CA LYS A 140 -7.65 -17.44 8.41
C LYS A 140 -7.06 -17.16 9.82
N ASP A 141 -5.74 -17.01 9.93
CA ASP A 141 -5.06 -16.57 11.15
C ASP A 141 -4.99 -15.04 11.20
N MET A 142 -6.14 -14.44 11.53
CA MET A 142 -6.28 -12.98 11.61
C MET A 142 -5.52 -12.36 12.78
N ASP A 143 -5.28 -13.10 13.86
CA ASP A 143 -4.52 -12.63 15.02
C ASP A 143 -3.04 -12.47 14.66
N GLN A 144 -2.48 -13.45 13.93
CA GLN A 144 -1.13 -13.32 13.39
C GLN A 144 -1.07 -12.22 12.32
N ALA A 145 -2.08 -12.10 11.46
CA ALA A 145 -2.10 -11.08 10.41
C ALA A 145 -2.02 -9.66 10.98
N ILE A 146 -2.85 -9.31 11.97
CA ILE A 146 -2.81 -7.98 12.58
C ILE A 146 -1.49 -7.73 13.30
N SER A 147 -0.96 -8.73 14.02
CA SER A 147 0.35 -8.62 14.67
C SER A 147 1.47 -8.35 13.67
N LEU A 148 1.44 -9.01 12.50
CA LEU A 148 2.44 -8.81 11.44
C LEU A 148 2.30 -7.46 10.74
N TRP A 149 1.09 -6.98 10.44
CA TRP A 149 0.90 -5.64 9.89
C TRP A 149 1.39 -4.57 10.85
N GLU A 150 1.08 -4.69 12.14
CA GLU A 150 1.56 -3.75 13.16
C GLU A 150 3.08 -3.81 13.32
N LYS A 151 3.67 -5.00 13.30
CA LYS A 151 5.13 -5.13 13.30
C LYS A 151 5.74 -4.53 12.05
N GLY A 152 5.10 -4.68 10.89
CA GLY A 152 5.50 -4.03 9.65
C GLY A 152 5.50 -2.51 9.75
N ILE A 153 4.51 -1.91 10.42
CA ILE A 153 4.45 -0.47 10.71
C ILE A 153 5.61 -0.06 11.64
N GLU A 154 5.88 -0.84 12.68
CA GLU A 154 6.97 -0.57 13.62
C GLU A 154 8.34 -0.59 12.92
N MET A 155 8.55 -1.58 12.04
CA MET A 155 9.82 -1.82 11.36
C MET A 155 10.05 -0.89 10.15
N ASP A 156 8.99 -0.55 9.42
CA ASP A 156 9.00 0.39 8.30
C ASP A 156 7.71 1.21 8.26
N ALA A 157 7.76 2.36 8.95
CA ALA A 157 6.63 3.28 9.07
C ALA A 157 6.27 3.98 7.74
N SER A 158 7.03 3.77 6.66
CA SER A 158 6.75 4.35 5.34
C SER A 158 5.94 3.43 4.43
N TYR A 159 5.82 2.14 4.76
CA TYR A 159 5.13 1.18 3.91
C TYR A 159 3.61 1.23 4.10
N SER A 160 2.91 1.94 3.20
CA SER A 160 1.48 2.27 3.30
C SER A 160 0.56 1.04 3.44
N SER A 161 0.87 -0.08 2.78
CA SER A 161 -0.02 -1.26 2.77
C SER A 161 -0.23 -1.87 4.16
N ASN A 162 0.75 -1.78 5.07
CA ASN A 162 0.56 -2.25 6.45
C ASN A 162 -0.50 -1.40 7.18
N TYR A 163 -0.49 -0.08 7.01
CA TYR A 163 -1.50 0.81 7.57
C TYR A 163 -2.87 0.58 6.94
N TYR A 164 -2.93 0.40 5.62
CA TYR A 164 -4.17 0.07 4.91
C TYR A 164 -4.82 -1.16 5.53
N ASN A 165 -4.09 -2.28 5.57
CA ASN A 165 -4.66 -3.55 6.04
C ASN A 165 -5.02 -3.50 7.53
N ALA A 166 -4.17 -2.89 8.38
CA ALA A 166 -4.48 -2.70 9.80
C ALA A 166 -5.71 -1.81 10.03
N ALA A 167 -5.85 -0.70 9.29
CA ALA A 167 -7.01 0.18 9.40
C ALA A 167 -8.31 -0.55 9.01
N MET A 168 -8.29 -1.32 7.92
CA MET A 168 -9.43 -2.12 7.47
C MET A 168 -9.79 -3.22 8.48
N TYR A 169 -8.79 -3.89 9.05
CA TYR A 169 -9.00 -4.87 10.13
C TYR A 169 -9.65 -4.21 11.35
N TYR A 170 -9.13 -3.09 11.82
CA TYR A 170 -9.65 -2.43 13.01
C TYR A 170 -11.06 -1.86 12.82
N ALA A 171 -11.36 -1.32 11.64
CA ALA A 171 -12.71 -0.88 11.32
C ALA A 171 -13.72 -2.03 11.36
N ARG A 172 -13.37 -3.21 10.80
CA ARG A 172 -14.24 -4.40 10.84
C ARG A 172 -14.44 -4.92 12.26
N ASN A 173 -13.43 -4.82 13.11
CA ASN A 173 -13.47 -5.23 14.51
C ASN A 173 -13.93 -4.10 15.46
N GLN A 174 -14.49 -3.01 14.94
CA GLN A 174 -15.04 -1.89 15.70
C GLN A 174 -14.04 -1.20 16.64
N ASN A 175 -12.74 -1.33 16.37
CA ASN A 175 -11.71 -0.55 17.05
C ASN A 175 -11.52 0.79 16.33
N TRP A 176 -12.45 1.71 16.61
CA TRP A 176 -12.57 2.97 15.88
C TRP A 176 -11.35 3.88 16.02
N ILE A 177 -10.70 3.91 17.18
CA ILE A 177 -9.51 4.75 17.39
C ILE A 177 -8.34 4.29 16.52
N ARG A 178 -8.05 2.98 16.51
CA ARG A 178 -6.96 2.46 15.66
C ARG A 178 -7.29 2.59 14.18
N ALA A 179 -8.54 2.37 13.80
CA ALA A 179 -9.02 2.62 12.44
C ALA A 179 -8.84 4.07 12.01
N ILE A 180 -9.12 5.04 12.90
CA ILE A 180 -8.91 6.46 12.64
C ILE A 180 -7.43 6.78 12.46
N LEU A 181 -6.59 6.36 13.40
CA LEU A 181 -5.17 6.72 13.38
C LEU A 181 -4.43 6.08 12.21
N TYR A 182 -4.59 4.78 11.97
CA TYR A 182 -3.93 4.10 10.86
C TYR A 182 -4.55 4.43 9.51
N GLY A 183 -5.89 4.58 9.44
CA GLY A 183 -6.56 4.97 8.22
C GLY A 183 -6.12 6.36 7.75
N GLU A 184 -6.01 7.32 8.67
CA GLU A 184 -5.56 8.66 8.31
C GLU A 184 -4.07 8.71 7.96
N VAL A 185 -3.20 7.95 8.65
CA VAL A 185 -1.79 7.82 8.23
C VAL A 185 -1.70 7.22 6.82
N PHE A 186 -2.45 6.17 6.53
CA PHE A 186 -2.51 5.57 5.20
C PHE A 186 -2.90 6.61 4.13
N LEU A 187 -3.98 7.36 4.36
CA LEU A 187 -4.45 8.37 3.39
C LEU A 187 -3.39 9.44 3.10
N ASN A 188 -2.55 9.79 4.07
CA ASN A 188 -1.47 10.75 3.84
C ASN A 188 -0.23 10.12 3.15
N LEU A 189 0.07 8.85 3.43
CA LEU A 189 1.15 8.12 2.73
C LEU A 189 0.78 7.81 1.28
N GLU A 190 -0.50 7.56 1.02
CA GLU A 190 -1.06 7.16 -0.28
C GLU A 190 -2.34 7.96 -0.59
N SER A 191 -2.14 9.16 -1.14
CA SER A 191 -3.21 10.16 -1.27
C SER A 191 -4.13 10.00 -2.49
N TYR A 192 -3.71 9.27 -3.54
CA TYR A 192 -4.42 9.23 -4.82
C TYR A 192 -4.41 7.84 -5.48
N THR A 193 -5.04 6.86 -4.83
CA THR A 193 -5.26 5.52 -5.41
C THR A 193 -6.70 5.04 -5.20
N GLY A 194 -7.07 3.92 -5.83
CA GLY A 194 -8.36 3.27 -5.56
C GLY A 194 -8.54 2.88 -4.08
N ARG A 195 -7.44 2.50 -3.41
CA ARG A 195 -7.45 2.18 -1.97
C ARG A 195 -7.73 3.42 -1.12
N THR A 196 -7.26 4.60 -1.52
CA THR A 196 -7.62 5.87 -0.87
C THR A 196 -9.14 6.09 -0.90
N ALA A 197 -9.78 5.83 -2.05
CA ALA A 197 -11.23 5.97 -2.18
C ALA A 197 -12.00 4.99 -1.28
N GLU A 198 -11.45 3.79 -1.03
CA GLU A 198 -12.01 2.81 -0.10
C GLU A 198 -11.86 3.22 1.38
N VAL A 199 -10.70 3.77 1.78
CA VAL A 199 -10.43 4.11 3.19
C VAL A 199 -11.14 5.38 3.66
N LYS A 200 -11.38 6.37 2.79
CA LYS A 200 -12.09 7.62 3.16
C LYS A 200 -13.46 7.39 3.82
N PRO A 201 -14.39 6.59 3.27
CA PRO A 201 -15.66 6.30 3.94
C PRO A 201 -15.49 5.48 5.22
N VAL A 202 -14.49 4.58 5.28
CA VAL A 202 -14.16 3.84 6.50
C VAL A 202 -13.74 4.80 7.62
N LEU A 203 -12.87 5.75 7.31
CA LEU A 203 -12.39 6.76 8.25
C LEU A 203 -13.54 7.63 8.76
N TYR A 204 -14.39 8.14 7.87
CA TYR A 204 -15.55 8.96 8.24
C TYR A 204 -16.52 8.19 9.16
N ASN A 205 -16.83 6.94 8.80
CA ASN A 205 -17.70 6.09 9.62
C ASN A 205 -17.07 5.73 10.97
N ALA A 206 -15.74 5.56 11.05
CA ALA A 206 -15.07 5.34 12.32
C ALA A 206 -15.24 6.53 13.27
N TYR A 207 -15.15 7.77 12.78
CA TYR A 207 -15.47 8.97 13.59
C TYR A 207 -16.94 8.98 14.06
N LYS A 208 -17.90 8.69 13.17
CA LYS A 208 -19.33 8.60 13.54
C LYS A 208 -19.58 7.56 14.63
N ASN A 209 -19.02 6.36 14.48
CA ASN A 209 -19.20 5.28 15.44
C ASN A 209 -18.49 5.57 16.76
N LEU A 210 -17.31 6.19 16.73
CA LEU A 210 -16.60 6.61 17.93
C LEU A 210 -17.43 7.59 18.78
N LEU A 211 -18.17 8.50 18.14
CA LEU A 211 -19.01 9.49 18.81
C LEU A 211 -20.44 9.02 19.06
N ALA A 212 -20.77 7.77 18.75
CA ALA A 212 -22.06 7.20 19.11
C ALA A 212 -22.26 7.28 20.64
N PRO A 213 -23.49 7.50 21.14
CA PRO A 213 -23.76 7.67 22.56
C PRO A 213 -23.13 6.55 23.41
N GLY A 214 -22.32 6.95 24.41
CA GLY A 214 -21.66 6.04 25.34
C GLY A 214 -20.38 5.37 24.82
N MET A 215 -20.07 5.42 23.52
CA MET A 215 -18.93 4.71 22.94
C MET A 215 -17.58 5.21 23.46
N LEU A 216 -17.38 6.54 23.51
CA LEU A 216 -16.15 7.14 24.06
C LEU A 216 -15.87 6.68 25.50
N SER A 217 -16.90 6.69 26.36
CA SER A 217 -16.77 6.25 27.76
C SER A 217 -16.50 4.74 27.85
N ALA A 218 -17.17 3.93 27.03
CA ALA A 218 -16.96 2.49 26.98
C ALA A 218 -15.50 2.15 26.60
N LEU A 219 -14.96 2.78 25.55
CA LEU A 219 -13.59 2.58 25.11
C LEU A 219 -12.57 3.12 26.12
N GLN A 220 -12.82 4.29 26.73
CA GLN A 220 -11.90 4.85 27.72
C GLN A 220 -11.74 3.93 28.94
N ASN A 221 -12.80 3.23 29.32
CA ASN A 221 -12.82 2.29 30.45
C ASN A 221 -12.41 0.86 30.06
N ALA A 222 -12.20 0.58 28.77
CA ALA A 222 -11.82 -0.75 28.31
C ALA A 222 -10.42 -1.14 28.82
N LYS A 223 -10.28 -2.39 29.26
CA LYS A 223 -8.98 -2.94 29.69
C LYS A 223 -8.00 -3.10 28.52
N SER A 224 -8.52 -3.30 27.31
CA SER A 224 -7.74 -3.45 26.08
C SER A 224 -7.13 -2.14 25.58
N SER A 225 -7.62 -0.98 26.04
CA SER A 225 -7.09 0.31 25.64
C SER A 225 -5.80 0.66 26.36
N THR A 226 -4.78 0.99 25.58
CA THR A 226 -3.49 1.50 26.03
C THR A 226 -3.63 2.87 26.72
N VAL A 227 -2.57 3.30 27.43
CA VAL A 227 -2.54 4.63 28.05
C VAL A 227 -2.67 5.74 27.01
N PHE A 228 -2.02 5.57 25.86
CA PHE A 228 -2.12 6.51 24.74
C PHE A 228 -3.55 6.59 24.19
N GLU A 229 -4.20 5.46 23.93
CA GLU A 229 -5.60 5.44 23.45
C GLU A 229 -6.55 6.11 24.45
N LYS A 230 -6.36 5.87 25.76
CA LYS A 230 -7.17 6.52 26.80
C LYS A 230 -6.99 8.03 26.84
N ASP A 231 -5.76 8.52 26.63
CA ASP A 231 -5.48 9.95 26.53
C ASP A 231 -6.13 10.56 25.28
N VAL A 232 -6.07 9.89 24.12
CA VAL A 232 -6.73 10.33 22.88
C VAL A 232 -8.26 10.36 23.06
N LEU A 233 -8.84 9.32 23.64
CA LEU A 233 -10.27 9.21 23.94
C LEU A 233 -10.74 10.31 24.89
N ALA A 234 -9.95 10.63 25.92
CA ALA A 234 -10.25 11.73 26.85
C ALA A 234 -10.31 13.08 26.12
N SER A 235 -9.34 13.36 25.25
CA SER A 235 -9.32 14.58 24.44
C SER A 235 -10.48 14.64 23.45
N PHE A 236 -10.87 13.52 22.83
CA PHE A 236 -12.08 13.47 22.00
C PHE A 236 -13.35 13.71 22.82
N ALA A 237 -13.48 13.14 24.02
CA ALA A 237 -14.63 13.37 24.88
C ALA A 237 -14.78 14.84 25.28
N LYS A 238 -13.66 15.51 25.58
CA LYS A 238 -13.64 16.95 25.84
C LYS A 238 -14.07 17.75 24.61
N ALA A 239 -13.49 17.45 23.44
CA ALA A 239 -13.84 18.14 22.18
C ALA A 239 -15.29 17.89 21.73
N ALA A 240 -15.84 16.71 22.04
CA ALA A 240 -17.21 16.34 21.72
C ALA A 240 -18.26 16.93 22.68
N ALA A 241 -17.86 17.57 23.79
CA ALA A 241 -18.79 18.08 24.80
C ALA A 241 -19.85 19.05 24.23
N SER A 242 -19.49 19.81 23.18
CA SER A 242 -20.40 20.72 22.46
C SER A 242 -20.91 20.16 21.13
N THR A 243 -20.43 19.00 20.69
CA THR A 243 -20.78 18.38 19.39
C THR A 243 -21.77 17.24 19.62
N LYS A 244 -23.04 17.45 19.25
CA LYS A 244 -24.10 16.44 19.46
C LYS A 244 -24.01 15.26 18.49
N GLU A 245 -23.68 15.51 17.22
CA GLU A 245 -23.62 14.48 16.17
C GLU A 245 -22.74 14.96 15.00
N ILE A 246 -22.06 14.03 14.32
CA ILE A 246 -21.41 14.30 13.03
C ILE A 246 -22.41 14.10 11.90
N THR A 247 -22.96 15.20 11.40
CA THR A 247 -23.92 15.21 10.29
C THR A 247 -23.34 15.76 8.99
N SER A 248 -22.19 16.45 9.08
CA SER A 248 -21.55 17.10 7.95
C SER A 248 -20.03 17.18 8.12
N VAL A 249 -19.30 17.53 7.04
CA VAL A 249 -17.85 17.73 7.08
C VAL A 249 -17.48 18.89 8.02
N GLU A 250 -18.29 19.94 8.06
CA GLU A 250 -18.11 21.12 8.92
C GLU A 250 -18.19 20.73 10.40
N SER A 251 -19.20 19.94 10.78
CA SER A 251 -19.35 19.46 12.16
C SER A 251 -18.16 18.62 12.63
N LEU A 252 -17.64 17.75 11.76
CA LEU A 252 -16.44 16.95 12.05
C LEU A 252 -15.18 17.82 12.08
N THR A 253 -15.07 18.81 11.19
CA THR A 253 -13.95 19.76 11.15
C THR A 253 -13.88 20.58 12.43
N ALA A 254 -15.02 21.06 12.94
CA ALA A 254 -15.10 21.78 14.21
C ALA A 254 -14.62 20.92 15.39
N LEU A 255 -15.13 19.69 15.48
CA LEU A 255 -14.72 18.74 16.53
C LEU A 255 -13.22 18.43 16.47
N ARG A 256 -12.69 18.15 15.27
CA ARG A 256 -11.27 17.85 15.08
C ARG A 256 -10.39 19.07 15.39
N THR A 257 -10.87 20.27 15.08
CA THR A 257 -10.18 21.52 15.43
C THR A 257 -10.07 21.68 16.94
N GLN A 258 -11.18 21.50 17.67
CA GLN A 258 -11.19 21.56 19.13
C GLN A 258 -10.28 20.49 19.74
N PHE A 259 -10.35 19.25 19.24
CA PHE A 259 -9.46 18.16 19.65
C PHE A 259 -7.99 18.56 19.50
N LEU A 260 -7.58 19.11 18.35
CA LEU A 260 -6.19 19.47 18.09
C LEU A 260 -5.69 20.61 18.98
N GLN A 261 -6.55 21.58 19.28
CA GLN A 261 -6.24 22.69 20.18
C GLN A 261 -6.00 22.18 21.60
N ASP A 262 -6.90 21.35 22.12
CA ASP A 262 -6.75 20.73 23.44
C ASP A 262 -5.52 19.80 23.50
N TRP A 263 -5.33 18.98 22.47
CA TRP A 263 -4.20 18.07 22.37
C TRP A 263 -2.86 18.81 22.34
N ALA A 264 -2.77 19.91 21.59
CA ALA A 264 -1.57 20.75 21.51
C ALA A 264 -1.15 21.30 22.88
N GLN A 265 -2.11 21.67 23.71
CA GLN A 265 -1.87 22.24 25.04
C GLN A 265 -1.49 21.17 26.07
N GLU A 266 -2.18 20.04 26.07
CA GLU A 266 -2.14 19.08 27.17
C GLU A 266 -1.28 17.84 26.91
N LYS A 267 -1.22 17.38 25.66
CA LYS A 267 -0.76 16.01 25.33
C LYS A 267 0.36 15.98 24.29
N GLN A 268 0.50 16.98 23.43
CA GLN A 268 1.46 16.97 22.32
C GLN A 268 2.92 16.78 22.76
N LYS A 269 3.32 17.38 23.90
CA LYS A 269 4.67 17.20 24.44
C LYS A 269 4.94 15.75 24.88
N LYS A 270 3.91 15.06 25.37
CA LYS A 270 3.99 13.66 25.81
C LYS A 270 3.95 12.71 24.61
N TYR A 271 3.21 13.07 23.57
CA TYR A 271 2.99 12.25 22.38
C TYR A 271 3.28 13.03 21.09
N PRO A 272 4.56 13.26 20.76
CA PRO A 272 4.96 13.99 19.56
C PRO A 272 4.84 13.14 18.29
N PHE A 273 3.66 12.53 18.07
CA PHE A 273 3.41 11.70 16.92
C PHE A 273 3.11 12.54 15.67
N ARG A 274 3.62 12.07 14.54
CA ARG A 274 3.66 12.78 13.27
C ARG A 274 2.29 13.15 12.74
N LEU A 275 1.29 12.29 12.91
CA LEU A 275 -0.06 12.58 12.43
C LEU A 275 -0.61 13.84 13.11
N PHE A 276 -0.49 13.95 14.44
CA PHE A 276 -0.98 15.12 15.17
C PHE A 276 -0.18 16.38 14.87
N GLU A 277 1.16 16.27 14.74
CA GLU A 277 2.01 17.40 14.31
C GLU A 277 1.62 17.89 12.92
N HIS A 278 1.36 16.97 12.00
CA HIS A 278 0.93 17.29 10.64
C HIS A 278 -0.41 18.03 10.64
N GLN A 279 -1.40 17.52 11.37
CA GLN A 279 -2.71 18.14 11.52
C GLN A 279 -2.61 19.53 12.18
N GLN A 280 -1.76 19.70 13.20
CA GLN A 280 -1.50 20.99 13.85
C GLN A 280 -0.83 21.98 12.90
N SER A 281 0.11 21.54 12.07
CA SER A 281 0.72 22.39 11.03
C SER A 281 -0.33 22.86 10.03
N LEU A 282 -1.18 21.95 9.55
CA LEU A 282 -2.29 22.30 8.65
C LEU A 282 -3.23 23.32 9.31
N LEU A 283 -3.52 23.18 10.60
CA LEU A 283 -4.38 24.12 11.33
C LEU A 283 -3.72 25.50 11.44
N LYS A 284 -2.43 25.54 11.80
CA LYS A 284 -1.66 26.79 11.88
C LYS A 284 -1.54 27.51 10.53
N ASP A 285 -1.40 26.74 9.46
CA ASP A 285 -1.22 27.26 8.10
C ASP A 285 -2.57 27.60 7.42
N GLY A 286 -3.70 27.43 8.10
CA GLY A 286 -5.04 27.69 7.56
C GLY A 286 -5.51 26.69 6.51
N LEU A 287 -4.89 25.51 6.43
CA LEU A 287 -5.15 24.46 5.44
C LEU A 287 -6.01 23.31 5.99
N PHE A 288 -6.29 23.30 7.29
CA PHE A 288 -6.97 22.17 7.94
C PHE A 288 -8.40 21.96 7.46
N GLU A 289 -9.14 23.03 7.16
CA GLU A 289 -10.49 22.88 6.60
C GLU A 289 -10.46 22.16 5.25
N ALA A 290 -9.66 22.65 4.30
CA ALA A 290 -9.46 22.02 2.99
C ALA A 290 -9.08 20.54 3.11
N TYR A 291 -8.19 20.23 4.06
CA TYR A 291 -7.78 18.87 4.37
C TYR A 291 -8.96 17.98 4.82
N ASN A 292 -9.84 18.49 5.68
CA ASN A 292 -11.03 17.76 6.13
C ASN A 292 -12.03 17.52 5.00
N TYR A 293 -12.24 18.52 4.12
CA TYR A 293 -13.08 18.33 2.94
C TYR A 293 -12.50 17.28 2.00
N TRP A 294 -11.19 17.27 1.77
CA TRP A 294 -10.54 16.23 0.97
C TRP A 294 -10.70 14.83 1.59
N LEU A 295 -10.57 14.70 2.91
CA LEU A 295 -10.73 13.42 3.61
C LEU A 295 -12.17 12.90 3.57
N PHE A 296 -13.14 13.74 3.92
CA PHE A 296 -14.48 13.26 4.32
C PHE A 296 -15.58 13.50 3.31
N SER A 297 -15.43 14.47 2.40
CA SER A 297 -16.49 14.76 1.42
C SER A 297 -16.94 13.53 0.63
N PRO A 298 -16.05 12.64 0.13
CA PRO A 298 -16.49 11.46 -0.61
C PRO A 298 -17.42 10.52 0.16
N ALA A 299 -17.35 10.53 1.50
CA ALA A 299 -18.20 9.72 2.37
C ALA A 299 -19.55 10.37 2.69
N VAL A 300 -19.63 11.70 2.61
CA VAL A 300 -20.83 12.49 2.95
C VAL A 300 -21.68 12.72 1.71
N ASN A 301 -21.08 13.29 0.66
CA ASN A 301 -21.72 13.59 -0.61
C ASN A 301 -20.63 13.81 -1.68
N ALA A 302 -20.73 13.12 -2.81
CA ALA A 302 -19.76 13.16 -3.90
C ALA A 302 -19.50 14.58 -4.45
N ASP A 303 -20.49 15.47 -4.42
CA ASP A 303 -20.36 16.85 -4.91
C ASP A 303 -19.82 17.82 -3.84
N ASN A 304 -19.75 17.39 -2.57
CA ASN A 304 -19.44 18.29 -1.45
C ASN A 304 -18.05 18.94 -1.56
N LEU A 305 -17.04 18.16 -1.97
CA LEU A 305 -15.69 18.69 -2.17
C LEU A 305 -15.67 19.74 -3.27
N LYS A 306 -16.27 19.42 -4.43
CA LYS A 306 -16.32 20.32 -5.58
C LYS A 306 -17.05 21.61 -5.25
N ASN A 307 -18.17 21.52 -4.54
CA ASN A 307 -18.94 22.70 -4.11
C ASN A 307 -18.12 23.57 -3.16
N TRP A 308 -17.42 22.97 -2.19
CA TRP A 308 -16.55 23.69 -1.28
C TRP A 308 -15.38 24.36 -2.01
N GLU A 309 -14.72 23.66 -2.94
CA GLU A 309 -13.62 24.21 -3.75
C GLU A 309 -14.04 25.41 -4.59
N ASN A 310 -15.27 25.40 -5.14
CA ASN A 310 -15.82 26.53 -5.89
C ASN A 310 -16.07 27.76 -5.00
N SER A 311 -16.48 27.55 -3.75
CA SER A 311 -16.71 28.63 -2.78
C SER A 311 -15.42 29.10 -2.08
N HIS A 312 -14.37 28.28 -2.05
CA HIS A 312 -13.09 28.55 -1.38
C HIS A 312 -11.88 28.32 -2.31
N PRO A 313 -11.81 29.04 -3.45
CA PRO A 313 -10.81 28.74 -4.49
C PRO A 313 -9.36 29.00 -4.04
N LYS A 314 -9.14 29.94 -3.10
CA LYS A 314 -7.80 30.24 -2.59
C LYS A 314 -7.28 29.14 -1.67
N GLU A 315 -8.14 28.67 -0.77
CA GLU A 315 -7.88 27.62 0.20
C GLU A 315 -7.67 26.28 -0.52
N ALA A 316 -8.53 25.96 -1.48
CA ALA A 316 -8.40 24.79 -2.34
C ALA A 316 -7.06 24.79 -3.11
N ALA A 317 -6.71 25.91 -3.74
CA ALA A 317 -5.42 26.05 -4.44
C ALA A 317 -4.23 25.94 -3.48
N GLY A 318 -4.34 26.53 -2.28
CA GLY A 318 -3.31 26.45 -1.24
C GLY A 318 -3.07 25.02 -0.76
N PHE A 319 -4.14 24.28 -0.50
CA PHE A 319 -4.06 22.88 -0.08
C PHE A 319 -3.54 21.97 -1.19
N LYS A 320 -3.99 22.15 -2.44
CA LYS A 320 -3.44 21.42 -3.58
C LYS A 320 -1.93 21.65 -3.71
N LYS A 321 -1.48 22.90 -3.65
CA LYS A 321 -0.05 23.23 -3.66
C LYS A 321 0.71 22.57 -2.51
N PHE A 322 0.11 22.51 -1.32
CA PHE A 322 0.68 21.81 -0.18
C PHE A 322 0.87 20.31 -0.46
N GLN A 323 -0.16 19.64 -1.01
CA GLN A 323 -0.09 18.22 -1.37
C GLN A 323 0.96 17.94 -2.46
N ASP A 324 1.04 18.82 -3.47
CA ASP A 324 2.01 18.68 -4.56
C ASP A 324 3.47 18.91 -4.10
N SER A 325 3.67 19.71 -3.05
CA SER A 325 5.01 20.15 -2.62
C SER A 325 5.58 19.38 -1.42
N ARG A 326 4.76 18.59 -0.70
CA ARG A 326 5.20 17.90 0.51
C ARG A 326 4.81 16.44 0.51
N VAL A 327 5.82 15.60 0.73
CA VAL A 327 5.61 14.17 0.97
C VAL A 327 5.40 13.96 2.47
N PHE A 328 4.25 13.40 2.85
CA PHE A 328 4.05 12.94 4.21
C PHE A 328 4.95 11.73 4.48
N ARG A 329 5.69 11.76 5.58
CA ARG A 329 6.56 10.68 6.04
C ARG A 329 6.40 10.52 7.53
N VAL A 330 6.32 9.28 7.98
CA VAL A 330 6.31 8.92 9.40
C VAL A 330 7.76 8.59 9.81
N PRO A 331 8.35 9.31 10.79
CA PRO A 331 9.67 8.97 11.31
C PRO A 331 9.71 7.57 11.94
N ALA A 332 10.88 6.94 11.92
CA ALA A 332 11.09 5.65 12.58
C ALA A 332 10.78 5.75 14.10
N GLY A 333 10.27 4.67 14.68
CA GLY A 333 9.92 4.61 16.11
C GLY A 333 8.59 5.27 16.47
N GLN A 334 7.83 5.77 15.50
CA GLN A 334 6.50 6.33 15.75
C GLN A 334 5.39 5.29 15.62
N TYR A 335 5.43 4.32 16.53
CA TYR A 335 4.38 3.30 16.66
C TYR A 335 3.48 3.63 17.85
N TYR A 336 2.17 3.79 17.58
CA TYR A 336 1.20 4.27 18.56
C TYR A 336 0.89 3.28 19.70
N PHE A 337 1.08 1.98 19.45
CA PHE A 337 0.50 0.92 20.29
C PHE A 337 1.54 -0.07 20.81
N ALA A 338 2.81 0.35 20.97
CA ALA A 338 3.86 -0.47 21.58
C ALA A 338 3.36 -0.95 22.95
N SER A 339 3.30 -2.26 23.13
CA SER A 339 2.90 -2.90 24.39
C SER A 339 3.93 -2.68 25.49
#